data_AF-A0A353CC76-F1
#
_entry.id   AF-A0A353CC76-F1
#
_cell.length_a   1.000
_cell.length_b   1.000
_cell.length_c   1.000
_cell.angle_alpha   90.00
_cell.angle_beta   90.00
_cell.angle_gamma   90.00
#
_symmetry.space_group_name_H-M   'P 1'
#
loop_
_entity.id
_entity.type
_entity.pdbx_description
1 polymer ?
#
loop_
_entity_poly.entity_id
_entity_poly.type
_entity_poly.pdbx_seq_one_letter_code
_entity_poly.pdbx_strand_id
1 'polypeptide(L)'
;GPGIFEAQQLILDDKTLRSKIEDHVVKQCVNAEWALKCVADEYIARFHAMTSEHLRDRYIDIEDVADRILNALAGKASPKIRLGPNSIIASRDLRPSTIAGLHGKKPVALISEHGGWTSHTFILARESNIPAV
;
A
#
# COMPACT_ATOMS: atom_id res chain seq x y z
N GLY A 1 -9.60 -2.11 11.07
CA GLY A 1 -10.42 -3.29 11.30
C GLY A 1 -9.96 -4.40 10.39
N PRO A 2 -10.42 -5.65 10.57
CA PRO A 2 -9.96 -6.83 9.83
C PRO A 2 -10.05 -6.73 8.29
N GLY A 3 -10.96 -5.90 7.74
CA GLY A 3 -11.27 -5.89 6.29
C GLY A 3 -10.21 -5.30 5.34
N ILE A 4 -9.15 -4.66 5.84
CA ILE A 4 -8.22 -3.88 4.99
C ILE A 4 -7.04 -4.74 4.54
N PHE A 5 -6.50 -5.54 5.45
CA PHE A 5 -5.53 -6.56 5.09
C PHE A 5 -6.18 -7.70 4.30
N GLU A 6 -7.49 -7.93 4.44
CA GLU A 6 -8.23 -8.85 3.58
C GLU A 6 -8.18 -8.42 2.11
N ALA A 7 -8.36 -7.12 1.82
CA ALA A 7 -8.23 -6.59 0.48
C ALA A 7 -6.82 -6.80 -0.11
N GLN A 8 -5.77 -6.59 0.69
CA GLN A 8 -4.38 -6.85 0.30
C GLN A 8 -4.08 -8.36 0.16
N GLN A 9 -4.62 -9.20 1.05
CA GLN A 9 -4.51 -10.66 0.97
C GLN A 9 -5.19 -11.20 -0.27
N LEU A 10 -6.37 -10.72 -0.62
CA LEU A 10 -7.07 -11.09 -1.85
C LEU A 10 -6.26 -10.76 -3.11
N ILE A 11 -5.53 -9.64 -3.10
CA ILE A 11 -4.61 -9.28 -4.20
C ILE A 11 -3.43 -10.26 -4.26
N LEU A 12 -2.85 -10.62 -3.10
CA LEU A 12 -1.73 -11.57 -3.01
C LEU A 12 -2.12 -13.01 -3.38
N ASP A 13 -3.36 -13.39 -3.09
CA ASP A 13 -3.92 -14.71 -3.37
C ASP A 13 -4.50 -14.81 -4.80
N ASP A 14 -4.56 -13.70 -5.55
CA ASP A 14 -4.99 -13.69 -6.94
C ASP A 14 -3.99 -14.43 -7.83
N LYS A 15 -4.35 -15.67 -8.18
CA LYS A 15 -3.58 -16.52 -9.10
C LYS A 15 -3.40 -15.88 -10.48
N THR A 16 -4.32 -15.03 -10.92
CA THR A 16 -4.24 -14.30 -12.19
C THR A 16 -3.11 -13.30 -12.17
N LEU A 17 -2.97 -12.56 -11.06
CA LEU A 17 -1.89 -11.60 -10.88
C LEU A 17 -0.53 -12.32 -10.92
N ARG A 18 -0.40 -13.40 -10.15
CA ARG A 18 0.82 -14.21 -10.14
C ARG A 18 1.16 -14.77 -11.52
N SER A 19 0.19 -15.38 -12.19
CA SER A 19 0.39 -15.95 -13.52
C SER A 19 0.80 -14.89 -14.54
N LYS A 20 0.24 -13.67 -14.49
CA LYS A 20 0.67 -12.56 -15.35
C LYS A 20 2.13 -12.15 -15.10
N ILE A 21 2.55 -12.09 -13.83
CA ILE A 21 3.94 -11.76 -13.49
C ILE A 21 4.88 -12.84 -14.03
N GLU A 22 4.57 -14.12 -13.79
CA GLU A 22 5.33 -15.25 -14.31
C GLU A 22 5.42 -15.24 -15.85
N ASP A 23 4.29 -14.94 -16.51
CA ASP A 23 4.23 -14.80 -17.96
C ASP A 23 5.15 -13.68 -18.47
N HIS A 24 5.20 -12.53 -17.81
CA HIS A 24 6.12 -11.44 -18.18
C HIS A 24 7.57 -11.89 -18.05
N VAL A 25 7.94 -12.55 -16.95
CA VAL A 25 9.30 -13.07 -16.73
C VAL A 25 9.69 -14.01 -17.88
N VAL A 26 8.85 -14.99 -18.19
CA VAL A 26 9.16 -16.03 -19.18
C VAL A 26 9.12 -15.50 -20.61
N LYS A 27 8.08 -14.74 -20.97
CA LYS A 27 7.86 -14.30 -22.36
C LYS A 27 8.72 -13.11 -22.74
N GLN A 28 9.04 -12.22 -21.80
CA GLN A 28 9.82 -11.01 -22.06
C GLN A 28 11.28 -11.13 -21.59
N CYS A 29 11.65 -12.25 -20.95
CA CYS A 29 13.00 -12.50 -20.43
C CYS A 29 13.50 -11.40 -19.48
N VAL A 30 12.61 -10.90 -18.62
CA VAL A 30 12.88 -9.84 -17.64
C VAL A 30 12.98 -10.41 -16.23
N ASN A 31 13.59 -9.67 -15.30
CA ASN A 31 13.61 -10.07 -13.89
C ASN A 31 12.23 -9.94 -13.23
N ALA A 32 12.08 -10.54 -12.04
CA ALA A 32 10.82 -10.58 -11.31
C ALA A 32 10.36 -9.19 -10.87
N GLU A 33 11.29 -8.30 -10.50
CA GLU A 33 11.00 -6.93 -10.08
C GLU A 33 10.39 -6.11 -11.22
N TRP A 34 10.96 -6.20 -12.42
CA TRP A 34 10.44 -5.52 -13.59
C TRP A 34 9.08 -6.06 -14.01
N ALA A 35 8.94 -7.39 -14.05
CA ALA A 35 7.66 -8.03 -14.36
C ALA A 35 6.55 -7.60 -13.37
N LEU A 36 6.85 -7.60 -12.07
CA LEU A 36 5.94 -7.12 -11.04
C LEU A 36 5.57 -5.65 -11.25
N LYS A 37 6.53 -4.77 -11.53
CA LYS A 37 6.27 -3.34 -11.76
C LYS A 37 5.34 -3.13 -12.96
N CYS A 38 5.61 -3.79 -14.09
CA CYS A 38 4.76 -3.69 -15.28
C CYS A 38 3.33 -4.13 -14.99
N VAL A 39 3.16 -5.30 -14.37
CA VAL A 39 1.82 -5.80 -14.05
C VAL A 39 1.13 -4.88 -13.04
N ALA A 40 1.82 -4.45 -11.97
CA ALA A 40 1.24 -3.53 -10.99
C ALA A 40 0.78 -2.22 -11.63
N ASP A 41 1.59 -1.62 -12.52
CA ASP A 41 1.26 -0.37 -13.21
C ASP A 41 0.01 -0.49 -14.09
N GLU A 42 -0.19 -1.64 -14.75
CA GLU A 42 -1.43 -1.89 -15.49
C GLU A 42 -2.66 -1.93 -14.59
N TYR A 43 -2.54 -2.50 -13.39
CA TYR A 43 -3.65 -2.55 -12.44
C TYR A 43 -3.90 -1.16 -11.84
N ILE A 44 -2.85 -0.45 -11.41
CA ILE A 44 -2.93 0.92 -10.90
C ILE A 44 -3.62 1.83 -11.91
N ALA A 45 -3.20 1.81 -13.18
CA ALA A 45 -3.82 2.60 -14.24
C ALA A 45 -5.31 2.27 -14.42
N ARG A 46 -5.68 0.98 -14.35
CA ARG A 46 -7.07 0.52 -14.42
C ARG A 46 -7.92 1.03 -13.26
N PHE A 47 -7.44 0.95 -12.02
CA PHE A 47 -8.17 1.44 -10.84
C PHE A 47 -8.25 2.96 -10.82
N HIS A 48 -7.17 3.66 -11.18
CA HIS A 48 -7.14 5.12 -11.27
C HIS A 48 -8.15 5.68 -12.30
N ALA A 49 -8.40 4.93 -13.38
CA ALA A 49 -9.40 5.29 -14.39
C ALA A 49 -10.87 5.03 -13.97
N MET A 50 -11.12 4.40 -12.81
CA MET A 50 -12.48 4.10 -12.36
C MET A 50 -13.20 5.35 -11.83
N THR A 51 -14.48 5.47 -12.17
CA THR A 51 -15.29 6.64 -11.79
C THR A 51 -15.64 6.67 -10.30
N SER A 52 -15.89 5.50 -9.70
CA SER A 52 -16.18 5.37 -8.27
C SER A 52 -14.96 5.71 -7.43
N GLU A 53 -15.08 6.71 -6.55
CA GLU A 53 -14.02 7.15 -5.63
C GLU A 53 -13.48 5.99 -4.78
N HIS A 54 -14.36 5.18 -4.21
CA HIS A 54 -13.96 4.03 -3.39
C HIS A 54 -13.15 2.98 -4.17
N LEU A 55 -13.51 2.74 -5.44
CA LEU A 55 -12.74 1.82 -6.28
C LEU A 55 -11.44 2.46 -6.74
N ARG A 56 -11.43 3.78 -6.97
CA ARG A 56 -10.23 4.53 -7.33
C ARG A 56 -9.19 4.39 -6.24
N ASP A 57 -9.54 4.63 -4.98
CA ASP A 57 -8.64 4.53 -3.82
C ASP A 57 -7.93 3.17 -3.68
N ARG A 58 -8.48 2.09 -4.28
CA ARG A 58 -7.81 0.78 -4.30
C ARG A 58 -6.48 0.76 -5.07
N TYR A 59 -6.20 1.77 -5.91
CA TYR A 59 -4.88 1.88 -6.53
C TYR A 59 -3.78 1.97 -5.47
N ILE A 60 -4.05 2.63 -4.32
CA ILE A 60 -3.11 2.81 -3.21
C ILE A 60 -2.81 1.45 -2.56
N ASP A 61 -3.80 0.56 -2.44
CA ASP A 61 -3.59 -0.79 -1.90
C ASP A 61 -2.69 -1.63 -2.81
N ILE A 62 -2.90 -1.54 -4.13
CA ILE A 62 -2.09 -2.28 -5.11
C ILE A 62 -0.67 -1.74 -5.14
N GLU A 63 -0.52 -0.43 -5.11
CA GLU A 63 0.79 0.23 -5.03
C GLU A 63 1.51 -0.20 -3.74
N ASP A 64 0.82 -0.20 -2.59
CA ASP A 64 1.40 -0.61 -1.30
C ASP A 64 1.83 -2.09 -1.31
N VAL A 65 1.03 -2.98 -1.87
CA VAL A 65 1.37 -4.41 -2.01
C VAL A 65 2.55 -4.59 -2.97
N ALA A 66 2.54 -3.94 -4.13
CA ALA A 66 3.60 -4.04 -5.12
C ALA A 66 4.95 -3.56 -4.55
N ASP A 67 4.97 -2.41 -3.87
CA ASP A 67 6.17 -1.87 -3.23
C ASP A 67 6.73 -2.81 -2.16
N ARG A 68 5.85 -3.48 -1.39
CA ARG A 68 6.27 -4.46 -0.39
C ARG A 68 6.89 -5.69 -1.03
N ILE A 69 6.31 -6.23 -2.10
CA ILE A 69 6.86 -7.38 -2.82
C ILE A 69 8.19 -7.00 -3.49
N LEU A 70 8.28 -5.81 -4.12
CA LEU A 70 9.53 -5.30 -4.72
C LEU A 70 10.66 -5.21 -3.69
N ASN A 71 10.37 -4.67 -2.51
CA ASN A 71 11.35 -4.61 -1.43
C ASN A 71 11.79 -6.01 -0.96
N ALA A 72 10.84 -6.95 -0.86
CA ALA A 72 11.15 -8.34 -0.51
C ALA A 72 12.04 -9.02 -1.57
N LEU A 73 11.72 -8.86 -2.86
CA LEU A 73 12.53 -9.38 -3.99
C LEU A 73 13.94 -8.79 -3.99
N ALA A 74 14.06 -7.47 -3.74
CA ALA A 74 15.33 -6.79 -3.64
C ALA A 74 16.14 -7.12 -2.36
N GLY A 75 15.64 -8.01 -1.50
CA GLY A 75 16.27 -8.36 -0.22
C GLY A 75 16.31 -7.20 0.79
N LYS A 76 15.49 -6.16 0.59
CA LYS A 76 15.43 -4.99 1.47
C LYS A 76 14.50 -5.30 2.64
N ALA A 77 14.97 -5.01 3.85
CA ALA A 77 14.10 -5.01 5.02
C ALA A 77 13.07 -3.87 4.90
N SER A 78 11.84 -4.11 5.36
CA SER A 78 10.85 -3.04 5.49
C SER A 78 11.45 -1.87 6.30
N PRO A 79 11.28 -0.62 5.84
CA PRO A 79 11.85 0.53 6.53
C PRO A 79 11.34 0.57 7.98
N LYS A 80 12.28 0.52 8.93
CA LYS A 80 11.95 0.68 10.34
C LYS A 80 11.68 2.16 10.59
N ILE A 81 10.42 2.52 10.77
CA ILE A 81 10.04 3.87 11.21
C ILE A 81 10.68 4.11 12.59
N ARG A 82 11.61 5.05 12.69
CA ARG A 82 12.17 5.51 13.97
C ARG A 82 11.44 6.78 14.38
N LEU A 83 10.85 6.77 15.57
CA LEU A 83 10.14 7.93 16.10
C LEU A 83 10.79 8.34 17.42
N GLY A 84 11.08 9.63 17.54
CA GLY A 84 11.37 10.23 18.82
C GLY A 84 10.09 10.47 19.61
N PRO A 85 10.19 10.83 20.90
CA PRO A 85 9.02 11.28 21.66
C PRO A 85 8.35 12.47 20.97
N ASN A 86 7.02 12.53 21.03
CA ASN A 86 6.19 13.62 20.47
C ASN A 86 6.36 13.88 18.96
N SER A 87 6.60 12.84 18.17
CA SER A 87 6.77 12.97 16.71
C SER A 87 5.44 13.05 15.96
N ILE A 88 5.38 13.91 14.95
CA ILE A 88 4.31 13.98 13.94
C ILE A 88 4.81 13.32 12.65
N ILE A 89 3.95 12.60 11.95
CA ILE A 89 4.28 11.99 10.66
C ILE A 89 3.51 12.73 9.57
N ALA A 90 4.23 13.21 8.57
CA ALA A 90 3.65 13.80 7.36
C ALA A 90 3.94 12.88 6.17
N SER A 91 2.91 12.62 5.36
CA SER A 91 2.98 11.81 4.13
C SER A 91 2.12 12.46 3.05
N ARG A 92 2.36 12.12 1.78
CA ARG A 92 1.38 12.44 0.73
C ARG A 92 0.13 11.60 0.88
N ASP A 93 0.34 10.31 1.09
CA ASP A 93 -0.70 9.31 1.28
C ASP A 93 -0.36 8.49 2.52
N LEU A 94 -1.32 8.35 3.43
CA LEU A 94 -1.17 7.35 4.48
C LEU A 94 -1.50 5.98 3.84
N ARG A 95 -0.52 5.07 3.85
CA ARG A 95 -0.69 3.69 3.35
C ARG A 95 -0.93 2.71 4.51
N PRO A 96 -1.64 1.59 4.30
CA PRO A 96 -1.83 0.57 5.32
C PRO A 96 -0.51 0.05 5.92
N SER A 97 0.52 -0.15 5.09
CA SER A 97 1.86 -0.54 5.56
C SER A 97 2.50 0.48 6.51
N THR A 98 2.29 1.78 6.28
CA THR A 98 2.74 2.85 7.17
C THR A 98 2.09 2.70 8.53
N ILE A 99 0.76 2.58 8.59
CA ILE A 99 0.02 2.41 9.85
C ILE A 99 0.47 1.14 10.59
N ALA A 100 0.67 0.03 9.88
CA ALA A 100 1.19 -1.20 10.47
C ALA A 100 2.58 -1.01 11.10
N GLY A 101 3.47 -0.26 10.43
CA GLY A 101 4.81 0.06 10.93
C GLY A 101 4.84 0.97 12.17
N LEU A 102 3.70 1.61 12.48
CA LEU A 102 3.49 2.48 13.64
C LEU A 102 2.91 1.76 14.86
N HIS A 103 2.49 0.50 14.71
CA HIS A 103 1.97 -0.27 15.82
C HIS A 103 2.98 -0.29 16.98
N GLY A 104 2.57 0.23 18.13
CA GLY A 104 3.39 0.37 19.33
C GLY A 104 4.32 1.60 19.43
N LYS A 105 4.38 2.47 18.40
CA LYS A 105 5.27 3.66 18.39
C LYS A 105 4.57 5.00 18.64
N LYS A 106 3.22 5.01 18.63
CA LYS A 106 2.33 6.12 19.05
C LYS A 106 2.85 7.54 18.71
N PRO A 107 2.86 7.94 17.43
CA PRO A 107 3.06 9.36 17.07
C PRO A 107 1.92 10.22 17.64
N VAL A 108 2.16 11.52 17.81
CA VAL A 108 1.14 12.44 18.36
C VAL A 108 0.13 12.90 17.32
N ALA A 109 0.47 12.84 16.03
CA ALA A 109 -0.44 13.08 14.91
C ALA A 109 0.09 12.49 13.59
N LEU A 110 -0.82 12.29 12.65
CA LEU A 110 -0.57 12.00 11.24
C LEU A 110 -1.09 13.16 10.38
N ILE A 111 -0.38 13.49 9.31
CA ILE A 111 -0.78 14.50 8.31
C ILE A 111 -0.67 13.85 6.93
N SER A 112 -1.72 13.95 6.13
CA SER A 112 -1.75 13.44 4.76
C SER A 112 -2.08 14.57 3.77
N GLU A 113 -1.42 14.61 2.61
CA GLU A 113 -1.76 15.54 1.52
C GLU A 113 -3.04 15.09 0.78
N HIS A 114 -3.22 13.78 0.66
CA HIS A 114 -4.37 13.12 0.04
C HIS A 114 -5.13 12.26 1.06
N GLY A 115 -6.42 12.09 0.81
CA GLY A 115 -7.34 11.33 1.64
C GLY A 115 -8.33 12.24 2.37
N GLY A 116 -9.62 12.04 2.10
CA GLY A 116 -10.69 12.74 2.81
C GLY A 116 -11.07 12.04 4.13
N TRP A 117 -12.00 12.65 4.86
CA TRP A 117 -12.57 12.09 6.11
C TRP A 117 -13.15 10.66 5.95
N THR A 118 -13.63 10.33 4.76
CA THR A 118 -14.18 9.01 4.39
C THR A 118 -13.13 8.06 3.82
N SER A 119 -11.90 8.54 3.62
CA SER A 119 -10.84 7.70 3.06
C SER A 119 -10.48 6.59 4.02
N HIS A 120 -10.13 5.45 3.42
CA HIS A 120 -9.82 4.24 4.14
C HIS A 120 -8.69 4.44 5.15
N THR A 121 -7.73 5.32 4.83
CA THR A 121 -6.63 5.57 5.74
C THR A 121 -6.95 6.52 6.89
N PHE A 122 -7.90 7.43 6.70
CA PHE A 122 -8.39 8.24 7.80
C PHE A 122 -9.12 7.38 8.83
N ILE A 123 -9.85 6.36 8.37
CA ILE A 123 -10.46 5.33 9.24
C ILE A 123 -9.38 4.57 10.03
N LEU A 124 -8.29 4.16 9.37
CA LEU A 124 -7.17 3.46 10.03
C LEU A 124 -6.49 4.28 11.13
N ALA A 125 -6.26 5.56 10.88
CA ALA A 125 -5.68 6.46 11.88
C ALA A 125 -6.59 6.60 13.11
N ARG A 126 -7.91 6.72 12.88
CA ARG A 126 -8.92 6.78 13.95
C ARG A 126 -8.98 5.51 14.78
N GLU A 127 -9.00 4.34 14.14
CA GLU A 127 -8.98 3.06 14.84
C GLU A 127 -7.71 2.86 15.67
N SER A 128 -6.60 3.49 15.25
CA SER A 128 -5.33 3.48 15.98
C SER A 128 -5.28 4.52 17.12
N ASN A 129 -6.34 5.29 17.34
CA ASN A 129 -6.40 6.43 18.29
C ASN A 129 -5.31 7.48 18.06
N ILE A 130 -4.95 7.74 16.80
CA ILE A 130 -3.98 8.78 16.44
C ILE A 130 -4.73 9.90 15.71
N PRO A 131 -4.59 11.18 16.15
CA PRO A 131 -5.12 12.32 15.40
C PRO A 131 -4.59 12.33 13.96
N ALA A 132 -5.46 12.53 12.97
CA ALA A 132 -5.09 12.65 11.57
C ALA A 132 -5.78 13.86 10.93
N VAL A 133 -5.11 14.51 9.98
CA VAL A 133 -5.64 15.57 9.12
C VAL A 133 -5.21 15.35 7.68
#